data_AF-A0A377TLZ7-F1
#
_entry.id   AF-A0A377TLZ7-F1
#
_cell.length_a   1.000
_cell.length_b   1.000
_cell.length_c   1.000
_cell.angle_alpha   90.00
_cell.angle_beta   90.00
_cell.angle_gamma   90.00
#
_symmetry.space_group_name_H-M   'P 1'
#
loop_
_entity.id
_entity.type
_entity.pdbx_description
1 polymer ?
#
loop_
_entity_poly.entity_id
_entity_poly.type
_entity_poly.pdbx_seq_one_letter_code
_entity_poly.pdbx_strand_id
1 'polypeptide(L)'
;MVDQVKVAAVEQEPTEQSLRRNLTNRHIQLIAIGGAIGTGLFMGSGKTISLAGPSIIFVYMIIGFMLFFVMRAMGELLLSNLEYKSFSDFAADLLGPWRATLPAGPTGSAG
;
A
#
# COMPACT_ATOMS: atom_id res chain seq x y z
N MET A 1 22.03 -34.70 -16.84
CA MET A 1 22.00 -33.75 -15.71
C MET A 1 21.48 -32.45 -16.28
N VAL A 2 20.27 -32.09 -15.87
CA VAL A 2 19.42 -31.05 -16.48
C VAL A 2 19.91 -29.66 -16.13
N ASP A 3 20.21 -28.88 -17.16
CA ASP A 3 20.53 -27.46 -17.11
C ASP A 3 19.35 -26.62 -16.59
N GLN A 4 19.61 -25.87 -15.52
CA GLN A 4 19.28 -24.45 -15.38
C GLN A 4 17.97 -23.94 -16.03
N VAL A 5 16.82 -24.30 -15.46
CA VAL A 5 15.62 -23.43 -15.56
C VAL A 5 15.72 -22.37 -14.48
N LYS A 6 16.59 -21.39 -14.76
CA LYS A 6 16.51 -20.04 -14.20
C LYS A 6 15.17 -19.47 -14.67
N VAL A 7 14.17 -19.47 -13.79
CA VAL A 7 12.94 -18.67 -13.99
C VAL A 7 13.39 -17.21 -13.94
N ALA A 8 13.76 -16.70 -15.12
CA ALA A 8 14.09 -15.32 -15.33
C ALA A 8 12.92 -14.48 -14.85
N ALA A 9 13.24 -13.53 -13.97
CA ALA A 9 12.39 -12.38 -13.71
C ALA A 9 11.96 -11.81 -15.06
N VAL A 10 10.64 -11.73 -15.26
CA VAL A 10 10.06 -11.06 -16.41
C VAL A 10 10.39 -9.57 -16.26
N GLU A 11 11.43 -9.12 -16.96
CA GLU A 11 11.65 -7.71 -17.26
C GLU A 11 10.42 -7.21 -18.03
N GLN A 12 9.57 -6.43 -17.36
CA GLN A 12 8.48 -5.70 -18.00
C GLN A 12 9.06 -4.47 -18.69
N GLU A 13 9.31 -4.61 -19.99
CA GLU A 13 9.48 -3.50 -20.94
C GLU A 13 8.29 -2.51 -20.82
N PRO A 14 8.52 -1.18 -20.73
CA PRO A 14 7.46 -0.20 -20.63
C PRO A 14 6.86 -0.01 -22.02
N THR A 15 5.94 -0.90 -22.40
CA THR A 15 5.04 -0.58 -23.50
C THR A 15 4.16 0.57 -23.01
N GLU A 16 4.39 1.78 -23.50
CA GLU A 16 3.51 2.93 -23.27
C GLU A 16 2.13 2.67 -23.90
N GLN A 17 1.37 1.77 -23.28
CA GLN A 17 -0.07 1.71 -23.44
C GLN A 17 -0.60 3.00 -22.86
N SER A 18 -0.84 3.98 -23.73
CA SER A 18 -1.60 5.18 -23.39
C SER A 18 -2.93 4.75 -22.78
N LEU A 19 -2.96 4.70 -21.44
CA LEU A 19 -4.14 4.38 -20.68
C LEU A 19 -5.18 5.43 -21.04
N ARG A 20 -6.22 5.01 -21.77
CA ARG A 20 -7.41 5.82 -22.03
C ARG A 20 -7.97 6.20 -20.67
N ARG A 21 -7.63 7.39 -20.18
CA ARG A 21 -7.93 7.90 -18.84
C ARG A 21 -9.42 8.28 -18.78
N ASN A 22 -10.30 7.29 -18.88
CA ASN A 22 -11.76 7.43 -18.86
C ASN A 22 -12.35 7.03 -17.49
N LEU A 23 -11.50 6.77 -16.49
CA LEU A 23 -11.93 6.49 -15.12
C LEU A 23 -12.43 7.78 -14.47
N THR A 24 -13.74 7.91 -14.45
CA THR A 24 -14.44 8.97 -13.70
C THR A 24 -14.17 8.82 -12.20
N ASN A 25 -14.29 9.91 -11.45
CA ASN A 25 -14.09 9.91 -9.98
C ASN A 25 -14.91 8.80 -9.28
N ARG A 26 -16.12 8.53 -9.78
CA ARG A 26 -16.96 7.42 -9.31
C ARG A 26 -16.32 6.05 -9.48
N HIS A 27 -15.68 5.76 -10.62
CA HIS A 27 -15.00 4.47 -10.80
C HIS A 27 -13.82 4.31 -9.84
N ILE A 28 -13.06 5.38 -9.61
CA ILE A 28 -11.93 5.37 -8.67
C ILE A 28 -12.43 5.07 -7.25
N GLN A 29 -13.53 5.70 -6.82
CA GLN A 29 -14.15 5.41 -5.53
C GLN A 29 -14.66 3.97 -5.44
N LEU A 30 -15.29 3.44 -6.49
CA LEU A 30 -15.76 2.05 -6.51
C LEU A 30 -14.61 1.04 -6.44
N ILE A 31 -13.47 1.32 -7.08
CA ILE A 31 -12.26 0.49 -6.98
C ILE A 31 -11.73 0.51 -5.56
N ALA A 32 -11.63 1.70 -4.94
CA ALA A 32 -11.16 1.83 -3.56
C ALA A 32 -12.07 1.10 -2.55
N ILE A 33 -13.39 1.28 -2.66
CA ILE A 33 -14.37 0.62 -1.79
C ILE A 33 -14.35 -0.90 -2.03
N GLY A 34 -14.29 -1.33 -3.28
CA GLY A 34 -14.25 -2.74 -3.66
C GLY A 34 -13.01 -3.47 -3.10
N GLY A 35 -11.84 -2.84 -3.18
CA GLY A 35 -10.60 -3.39 -2.60
C GLY A 35 -10.65 -3.49 -1.08
N ALA A 36 -11.11 -2.43 -0.42
CA ALA A 36 -11.19 -2.34 1.05
C ALA A 36 -12.21 -3.34 1.65
N ILE A 37 -13.41 -3.45 1.06
CA ILE A 37 -14.44 -4.39 1.53
C ILE A 37 -14.08 -5.83 1.14
N GLY A 38 -13.59 -6.05 -0.08
CA GLY A 38 -13.28 -7.38 -0.60
C GLY A 38 -12.16 -8.09 0.16
N THR A 39 -10.97 -7.50 0.22
CA THR A 39 -9.84 -8.14 0.90
C THR A 39 -9.88 -7.93 2.42
N GLY A 40 -10.27 -6.73 2.87
CA GLY A 40 -10.24 -6.38 4.30
C GLY A 40 -11.35 -7.04 5.10
N LEU A 41 -12.61 -6.82 4.70
CA LEU A 41 -13.75 -7.41 5.41
C LEU A 41 -13.93 -8.87 5.01
N PHE A 42 -14.07 -9.24 3.74
CA PHE A 42 -14.50 -10.60 3.39
C PHE A 42 -13.43 -11.68 3.66
N MET A 43 -12.16 -11.47 3.27
CA MET A 43 -11.09 -12.45 3.53
C MET A 43 -10.67 -12.49 5.01
N GLY A 44 -10.70 -11.34 5.72
CA GLY A 44 -10.29 -11.27 7.12
C GLY A 44 -11.38 -11.64 8.14
N SER A 45 -12.66 -11.43 7.82
CA SER A 45 -13.77 -11.58 8.77
C SER A 45 -14.01 -13.04 9.18
N GLY A 46 -13.95 -14.01 8.26
CA GLY A 46 -14.33 -15.40 8.57
C GLY A 46 -13.58 -16.02 9.75
N LYS A 47 -12.25 -15.86 9.80
CA LYS A 47 -11.43 -16.35 10.92
C LYS A 47 -11.59 -15.48 12.17
N THR A 48 -11.69 -14.17 11.98
CA THR A 48 -11.73 -13.20 13.09
C THR A 48 -13.07 -13.26 13.85
N ILE A 49 -14.19 -13.43 13.15
CA ILE A 49 -15.52 -13.63 13.76
C ILE A 49 -15.58 -14.94 14.54
N SER A 50 -15.01 -16.03 14.01
CA SER A 50 -15.00 -17.32 14.72
C SER A 50 -14.19 -17.27 16.02
N LEU A 51 -13.14 -16.45 16.09
CA LEU A 51 -12.28 -16.32 17.28
C LEU A 51 -12.81 -15.31 18.28
N ALA A 52 -13.34 -14.17 17.82
CA ALA A 52 -13.74 -13.05 18.67
C ALA A 52 -15.22 -13.07 19.08
N GLY A 53 -16.06 -13.88 18.42
CA GLY A 53 -17.50 -13.95 18.73
C GLY A 53 -18.23 -12.60 18.55
N PRO A 54 -19.35 -12.37 19.27
CA PRO A 54 -20.16 -11.15 19.13
C PRO A 54 -19.39 -9.85 19.45
N SER A 55 -18.32 -9.94 20.25
CA SER A 55 -17.48 -8.81 20.63
C SER A 55 -16.64 -8.23 19.48
N ILE A 56 -16.59 -8.88 18.31
CA ILE A 56 -15.85 -8.38 17.15
C ILE A 56 -16.28 -6.99 16.69
N ILE A 57 -17.55 -6.62 16.94
CA ILE A 57 -18.09 -5.30 16.62
C ILE A 57 -17.35 -4.20 17.40
N PHE A 58 -17.05 -4.44 18.68
CA PHE A 58 -16.30 -3.49 19.50
C PHE A 58 -14.86 -3.33 19.03
N VAL A 59 -14.22 -4.44 18.65
CA VAL A 59 -12.85 -4.44 18.10
C VAL A 59 -12.80 -3.64 16.78
N TYR A 60 -13.75 -3.89 15.86
CA TYR A 60 -13.84 -3.12 14.62
C TYR A 60 -14.18 -1.65 14.86
N MET A 61 -15.00 -1.32 15.87
CA MET A 61 -15.26 0.07 16.23
C MET A 61 -14.00 0.80 16.71
N ILE A 62 -13.22 0.19 17.61
CA ILE A 62 -12.00 0.80 18.15
C ILE A 62 -10.94 0.96 17.06
N ILE A 63 -10.70 -0.10 16.27
CA ILE A 63 -9.74 -0.06 15.16
C ILE A 63 -10.20 0.94 14.10
N GLY A 64 -11.48 0.91 13.72
CA GLY A 64 -12.07 1.84 12.76
C GLY A 64 -11.99 3.29 13.21
N PHE A 65 -12.19 3.55 14.51
CA PHE A 65 -12.03 4.89 15.08
C PHE A 65 -10.59 5.39 14.97
N MET A 66 -9.60 4.56 15.31
CA MET A 66 -8.18 4.92 15.15
C MET A 66 -7.81 5.13 13.68
N LEU A 67 -8.26 4.24 12.78
CA LEU A 67 -8.04 4.38 11.34
C LEU A 67 -8.71 5.63 10.76
N PHE A 68 -9.88 6.03 11.29
CA PHE A 68 -10.55 7.26 10.88
C PHE A 68 -9.69 8.49 11.18
N PHE A 69 -9.04 8.57 12.36
CA PHE A 69 -8.12 9.66 12.67
C PHE A 69 -6.91 9.70 11.73
N VAL A 70 -6.33 8.53 11.42
CA VAL A 70 -5.21 8.43 10.47
C VAL A 70 -5.63 8.91 9.08
N MET A 71 -6.77 8.41 8.55
CA MET A 71 -7.29 8.84 7.25
C MET A 71 -7.66 10.33 7.23
N ARG A 72 -8.19 10.86 8.34
CA ARG A 72 -8.49 12.29 8.50
C ARG A 72 -7.23 13.13 8.42
N ALA A 73 -6.16 12.75 9.14
CA ALA A 73 -4.88 13.43 9.11
C ALA A 73 -4.22 13.36 7.72
N MET A 74 -4.27 12.20 7.06
CA MET A 74 -3.79 12.05 5.69
C MET A 74 -4.58 12.92 4.70
N GLY A 75 -5.90 13.03 4.86
CA GLY A 75 -6.74 13.89 4.04
C GLY A 75 -6.41 15.38 4.18
N GLU A 76 -6.14 15.84 5.41
CA GLU A 76 -5.69 17.21 5.68
C GLU A 76 -4.29 17.47 5.10
N LEU A 77 -3.37 16.52 5.22
CA LEU A 77 -2.01 16.61 4.66
C LEU A 77 -2.03 16.74 3.13
N LEU A 78 -2.78 15.88 2.43
CA LEU A 78 -2.93 15.92 0.97
C LEU A 78 -3.55 17.22 0.46
N LEU A 79 -4.35 17.90 1.30
CA LEU A 79 -4.93 19.21 0.97
C LEU A 79 -3.96 20.37 1.25
N SER A 80 -3.09 20.22 2.24
CA SER A 80 -2.12 21.25 2.65
C SER A 80 -0.84 21.30 1.80
N ASN A 81 -0.36 20.16 1.28
CA ASN A 81 0.81 20.10 0.40
C ASN A 81 0.60 19.02 -0.68
N LEU A 82 0.37 19.47 -1.92
CA LEU A 82 0.18 18.64 -3.13
C LEU A 82 1.47 17.96 -3.63
N GLU A 83 2.61 18.20 -2.98
CA GLU A 83 3.90 17.59 -3.34
C GLU A 83 3.95 16.11 -2.94
N TYR A 84 3.22 15.72 -1.89
CA TYR A 84 3.04 14.31 -1.51
C TYR A 84 1.98 13.67 -2.40
N LYS A 85 2.42 12.91 -3.40
CA LYS A 85 1.52 12.26 -4.37
C LYS A 85 1.15 10.83 -3.98
N SER A 86 1.90 10.24 -3.05
CA SER A 86 1.73 8.84 -2.63
C SER A 86 1.97 8.66 -1.14
N PHE A 87 1.36 7.62 -0.57
CA PHE A 87 1.64 7.17 0.79
C PHE A 87 3.14 6.94 1.03
N SER A 88 3.87 6.51 0.01
CA SER A 88 5.31 6.29 0.07
C SER A 88 6.13 7.57 0.27
N ASP A 89 5.68 8.72 -0.23
CA ASP A 89 6.38 10.00 -0.04
C ASP A 89 6.27 10.45 1.43
N PHE A 90 5.07 10.32 2.01
CA PHE A 90 4.83 10.55 3.43
C PHE A 90 5.63 9.57 4.30
N ALA A 91 5.64 8.28 3.97
CA ALA A 91 6.38 7.28 4.74
C ALA A 91 7.90 7.50 4.66
N ALA A 92 8.43 7.92 3.51
CA ALA A 92 9.84 8.22 3.35
C ALA A 92 10.26 9.45 4.17
N ASP A 93 9.42 10.47 4.24
CA ASP A 93 9.71 11.71 4.95
C ASP A 93 9.54 11.53 6.48
N LEU A 94 8.49 10.82 6.92
CA LEU A 94 8.21 10.59 8.34
C LEU A 94 9.12 9.54 8.99
N LEU A 95 9.56 8.52 8.24
CA LEU A 95 10.54 7.54 8.74
C LEU A 95 11.97 8.08 8.72
N GLY A 96 12.21 9.20 8.03
CA GLY A 96 13.51 9.83 7.90
C GLY A 96 14.55 8.93 7.19
N PRO A 97 15.72 9.48 6.86
CA PRO A 97 16.82 8.74 6.22
C PRO A 97 17.51 7.76 7.19
N TRP A 98 16.78 7.04 8.05
CA TRP A 98 17.37 6.00 8.91
C TRP A 98 17.94 4.81 8.11
N ARG A 99 17.50 4.63 6.85
CA ARG A 99 18.08 3.64 5.92
C ARG A 99 19.28 4.15 5.12
N ALA A 100 19.64 5.44 5.21
CA ALA A 100 20.79 6.01 4.49
C ALA A 100 22.10 5.93 5.29
N THR A 101 22.04 5.59 6.58
CA THR A 101 23.21 5.48 7.47
C THR A 101 23.68 4.05 7.72
N LEU A 102 23.05 3.03 7.13
CA LEU A 102 23.68 1.72 7.00
C LEU A 102 24.81 1.89 5.97
N PRO A 103 26.09 1.77 6.37
CA PRO A 103 27.19 1.89 5.43
C PRO A 103 26.92 0.90 4.30
N ALA A 104 26.77 1.45 3.09
CA ALA A 104 26.76 0.66 1.88
C ALA A 104 27.91 -0.34 2.00
N GLY A 105 27.61 -1.63 1.81
CA GLY A 105 28.64 -2.62 1.59
C GLY A 105 29.62 -2.09 0.55
N PRO A 106 30.92 -2.38 0.70
CA PRO A 106 31.98 -1.67 0.01
C PRO A 106 31.67 -1.59 -1.48
N THR A 107 31.59 -0.35 -1.96
CA THR A 107 31.62 -0.03 -3.38
C THR A 107 32.82 -0.72 -4.00
N GLY A 108 32.56 -1.81 -4.72
CA GLY A 108 33.51 -2.45 -5.62
C GLY A 108 33.66 -1.60 -6.87
N SER A 109 34.29 -0.44 -6.73
CA SER A 109 34.92 0.30 -7.83
C SER A 109 36.42 0.07 -7.72
N ALA A 110 36.92 -0.93 -8.44
CA ALA A 110 38.33 -1.10 -8.74
C ALA A 110 38.46 -1.75 -10.12
N GLY A 111 39.01 -1.02 -11.09
CA GLY A 111 39.46 -1.52 -12.39
C GLY A 111 38.67 -1.01 -13.58
#